data_AF-A0A7S3W6K8-F1
#
_entry.id   AF-A0A7S3W6K8-F1
#
_cell.length_a   1.000
_cell.length_b   1.000
_cell.length_c   1.000
_cell.angle_alpha   90.00
_cell.angle_beta   90.00
_cell.angle_gamma   90.00
#
_symmetry.space_group_name_H-M   'P 1'
#
loop_
_entity.id
_entity.type
_entity.pdbx_description
1 polymer ?
#
loop_
_entity_poly.entity_id
_entity_poly.type
_entity_poly.pdbx_seq_one_letter_code
_entity_poly.pdbx_strand_id
1 'polypeptide(L)'
;SGPGRRGVRRVCVIRLARTDACMEQELEDLQQRFALLEGDRKAFYEQSQVTLKHNKDTADELRAENKDLKQALSALRKERANCNKGVTEAQLEADVSRAEAQLTALRSQHNKLTSANRAKEGQLAAEDADLREMQLAAQTCQKPSAQGNGPAARQIRTLENRLDKAMIKHNEAKSIRKTYDQIARRLREERVSFDKQLQALEEEIKAKDQDMEELKVMSHDAAHAKDVARADLSKLQAVVEAERRTRERELAERRNALCARRELNARMAERAQRSALAAAPEDAHALVEAGPSELDPGAGDADRAVLHAYESAFRRIRDATGVSDVGEVVEKFKTQEATHASLMQQTEEARAKIKRLAAELATTKAAVDEMKYAGGAGPGSRHEVDSAERKHQEATQALERAKVRHQRLHKIFVDVRIGLEHLCARLDPARHDWTVTEDNLVEVMQHCESRLEKLLASRGGAHASAGAPDLSTAKSNLRVRLDAEEDTVVEEDREVEGPEEDVLDRTRLKSLNNELLEKEEVKRRRRVGAA
;
A
#
# COMPACT_ATOMS: atom_id res chain seq x y z
N SER A 1 159.73 -77.15 55.49
CA SER A 1 160.55 -77.39 56.70
C SER A 1 160.99 -76.06 57.29
N GLY A 2 160.74 -75.78 58.58
CA GLY A 2 161.28 -74.55 59.22
C GLY A 2 160.85 -74.25 60.67
N PRO A 3 161.27 -75.01 61.70
CA PRO A 3 160.84 -74.80 63.09
C PRO A 3 161.95 -74.33 64.07
N GLY A 4 161.83 -73.10 64.61
CA GLY A 4 162.60 -72.53 65.76
C GLY A 4 163.15 -71.10 65.51
N ARG A 5 163.55 -70.22 66.47
CA ARG A 5 163.63 -70.09 67.98
C ARG A 5 164.25 -68.65 68.24
N ARG A 6 164.18 -67.80 69.30
CA ARG A 6 163.80 -67.65 70.76
C ARG A 6 163.53 -66.10 71.00
N GLY A 7 163.17 -65.48 72.15
CA GLY A 7 162.64 -65.89 73.48
C GLY A 7 162.99 -64.97 74.70
N VAL A 8 161.98 -64.32 75.36
CA VAL A 8 161.86 -63.96 76.83
C VAL A 8 162.37 -62.60 77.45
N ARG A 9 161.49 -61.95 78.28
CA ARG A 9 161.66 -61.08 79.52
C ARG A 9 161.53 -59.51 79.55
N ARG A 10 160.80 -59.03 80.59
CA ARG A 10 160.65 -57.68 81.26
C ARG A 10 160.00 -56.47 80.52
N VAL A 11 159.16 -55.70 81.26
CA VAL A 11 158.72 -54.26 81.18
C VAL A 11 157.29 -54.12 81.78
N CYS A 12 156.93 -53.01 82.49
CA CYS A 12 155.72 -53.02 83.36
C CYS A 12 154.83 -51.75 83.57
N VAL A 13 155.26 -50.49 83.41
CA VAL A 13 154.53 -49.34 84.05
C VAL A 13 153.57 -48.54 83.16
N ILE A 14 153.72 -48.51 81.82
CA ILE A 14 152.82 -47.78 80.89
C ILE A 14 151.39 -48.43 80.80
N ARG A 15 151.12 -49.43 81.64
CA ARG A 15 149.91 -50.27 81.71
C ARG A 15 148.73 -49.67 82.51
N LEU A 16 148.71 -48.37 82.81
CA LEU A 16 147.88 -47.82 83.92
C LEU A 16 147.12 -46.50 83.61
N ALA A 17 146.99 -46.09 82.35
CA ALA A 17 146.16 -44.93 81.99
C ALA A 17 145.60 -45.05 80.57
N ARG A 18 146.41 -45.57 79.63
CA ARG A 18 145.92 -45.99 78.30
C ARG A 18 144.98 -47.22 78.38
N THR A 19 144.93 -47.86 79.55
CA THR A 19 143.92 -48.83 79.93
C THR A 19 142.53 -48.21 79.94
N ASP A 20 142.35 -47.04 80.52
CA ASP A 20 141.03 -46.65 81.03
C ASP A 20 140.07 -46.32 79.89
N ALA A 21 140.48 -45.50 78.92
CA ALA A 21 139.71 -45.25 77.70
C ALA A 21 139.58 -46.48 76.77
N CYS A 22 140.52 -47.43 76.83
CA CYS A 22 140.43 -48.70 76.09
C CYS A 22 139.37 -49.61 76.75
N MET A 23 139.32 -49.62 78.08
CA MET A 23 138.36 -50.36 78.89
C MET A 23 136.98 -49.71 78.82
N GLU A 24 136.86 -48.38 78.67
CA GLU A 24 135.58 -47.72 78.36
C GLU A 24 135.04 -48.16 76.99
N GLN A 25 135.87 -48.17 75.94
CA GLN A 25 135.44 -48.69 74.62
C GLN A 25 135.10 -50.19 74.66
N GLU A 26 135.90 -51.02 75.33
CA GLU A 26 135.60 -52.45 75.51
C GLU A 26 134.33 -52.67 76.37
N LEU A 27 134.03 -51.77 77.32
CA LEU A 27 132.80 -51.79 78.11
C LEU A 27 131.58 -51.39 77.28
N GLU A 28 131.68 -50.37 76.41
CA GLU A 28 130.61 -50.01 75.47
C GLU A 28 130.33 -51.15 74.48
N ASP A 29 131.37 -51.77 73.91
CA ASP A 29 131.23 -52.93 73.00
C ASP A 29 130.60 -54.14 73.69
N LEU A 30 130.96 -54.38 74.97
CA LEU A 30 130.33 -55.41 75.81
C LEU A 30 128.87 -55.09 76.15
N GLN A 31 128.55 -53.82 76.46
CA GLN A 31 127.16 -53.39 76.73
C GLN A 31 126.29 -53.49 75.48
N GLN A 32 126.80 -53.07 74.31
CA GLN A 32 126.08 -53.20 73.03
C GLN A 32 125.86 -54.67 72.66
N ARG A 33 126.85 -55.55 72.86
CA ARG A 33 126.68 -57.00 72.68
C ARG A 33 125.70 -57.61 73.68
N PHE A 34 125.69 -57.18 74.94
CA PHE A 34 124.69 -57.61 75.91
C PHE A 34 123.28 -57.15 75.53
N ALA A 35 123.11 -55.91 75.06
CA ALA A 35 121.83 -55.38 74.60
C ALA A 35 121.30 -56.16 73.38
N LEU A 36 122.18 -56.50 72.42
CA LEU A 36 121.85 -57.37 71.29
C LEU A 36 121.47 -58.79 71.73
N LEU A 37 122.26 -59.43 72.59
CA LEU A 37 121.96 -60.77 73.11
C LEU A 37 120.69 -60.81 73.97
N GLU A 38 120.38 -59.74 74.71
CA GLU A 38 119.10 -59.59 75.38
C GLU A 38 117.94 -59.37 74.41
N GLY A 39 118.17 -58.62 73.32
CA GLY A 39 117.21 -58.43 72.23
C GLY A 39 116.87 -59.75 71.55
N ASP A 40 117.88 -60.50 71.12
CA ASP A 40 117.73 -61.85 70.54
C ASP A 40 117.05 -62.80 71.54
N ARG A 41 117.46 -62.81 72.81
CA ARG A 41 116.83 -63.66 73.84
C ARG A 41 115.35 -63.30 74.05
N LYS A 42 114.99 -62.00 73.98
CA LYS A 42 113.58 -61.55 74.03
C LYS A 42 112.84 -61.99 72.76
N ALA A 43 113.39 -61.74 71.58
CA ALA A 43 112.80 -62.12 70.29
C ALA A 43 112.57 -63.65 70.17
N PHE A 44 113.55 -64.49 70.54
CA PHE A 44 113.38 -65.94 70.59
C PHE A 44 112.34 -66.38 71.62
N TYR A 45 112.27 -65.72 72.79
CA TYR A 45 111.26 -66.02 73.80
C TYR A 45 109.85 -65.62 73.35
N GLU A 46 109.71 -64.47 72.69
CA GLU A 46 108.45 -63.98 72.12
C GLU A 46 107.99 -64.83 70.93
N GLN A 47 108.89 -65.22 70.03
CA GLN A 47 108.60 -66.13 68.92
C GLN A 47 108.24 -67.54 69.42
N SER A 48 108.88 -68.01 70.49
CA SER A 48 108.52 -69.24 71.19
C SER A 48 107.14 -69.13 71.87
N GLN A 49 106.85 -68.00 72.53
CA GLN A 49 105.52 -67.71 73.10
C GLN A 49 104.42 -67.64 72.03
N VAL A 50 104.68 -67.02 70.88
CA VAL A 50 103.72 -66.91 69.76
C VAL A 50 103.48 -68.28 69.12
N THR A 51 104.51 -69.07 68.87
CA THR A 51 104.34 -70.44 68.35
C THR A 51 103.67 -71.37 69.37
N LEU A 52 103.96 -71.23 70.67
CA LEU A 52 103.24 -71.93 71.75
C LEU A 52 101.78 -71.50 71.91
N LYS A 53 101.40 -70.28 71.54
CA LYS A 53 100.00 -69.85 71.46
C LYS A 53 99.34 -70.48 70.24
N HIS A 54 99.90 -70.29 69.04
CA HIS A 54 99.36 -70.85 67.81
C HIS A 54 99.19 -72.38 67.85
N ASN A 55 100.15 -73.11 68.46
CA ASN A 55 100.07 -74.55 68.69
C ASN A 55 99.06 -74.99 69.77
N LYS A 56 98.61 -74.07 70.65
CA LYS A 56 97.46 -74.29 71.56
C LYS A 56 96.15 -73.97 70.86
N ASP A 57 96.08 -72.83 70.18
CA ASP A 57 94.89 -72.36 69.47
C ASP A 57 94.44 -73.42 68.45
N THR A 58 95.36 -73.89 67.60
CA THR A 58 95.10 -74.99 66.64
C THR A 58 94.78 -76.33 67.32
N ALA A 59 95.34 -76.62 68.50
CA ALA A 59 95.00 -77.83 69.25
C ALA A 59 93.60 -77.74 69.89
N ASP A 60 93.13 -76.55 70.24
CA ASP A 60 91.79 -76.30 70.77
C ASP A 60 90.73 -76.18 69.65
N GLU A 61 91.08 -75.66 68.48
CA GLU A 61 90.30 -75.80 67.24
C GLU A 61 90.09 -77.27 66.89
N LEU A 62 91.17 -78.07 66.79
CA LEU A 62 91.09 -79.51 66.51
C LEU A 62 90.32 -80.28 67.61
N ARG A 63 90.28 -79.79 68.85
CA ARG A 63 89.43 -80.35 69.92
C ARG A 63 87.96 -79.97 69.76
N ALA A 64 87.66 -78.74 69.33
CA ALA A 64 86.31 -78.30 69.00
C ALA A 64 85.75 -79.11 67.82
N GLU A 65 86.51 -79.21 66.72
CA GLU A 65 86.17 -80.07 65.58
C GLU A 65 85.99 -81.53 66.00
N ASN A 66 86.89 -82.09 66.83
CA ASN A 66 86.71 -83.45 67.33
C ASN A 66 85.49 -83.62 68.23
N LYS A 67 85.12 -82.60 69.02
CA LYS A 67 83.92 -82.59 69.85
C LYS A 67 82.68 -82.54 68.96
N ASP A 68 82.68 -81.73 67.93
CA ASP A 68 81.51 -81.51 67.06
C ASP A 68 81.33 -82.65 66.05
N LEU A 69 82.42 -83.24 65.54
CA LEU A 69 82.39 -84.52 64.82
C LEU A 69 81.91 -85.67 65.72
N LYS A 70 82.27 -85.70 67.00
CA LYS A 70 81.70 -86.67 67.97
C LYS A 70 80.23 -86.40 68.25
N GLN A 71 79.79 -85.14 68.33
CA GLN A 71 78.39 -84.77 68.46
C GLN A 71 77.60 -85.21 67.21
N ALA A 72 78.09 -84.90 66.00
CA ALA A 72 77.50 -85.31 64.72
C ALA A 72 77.45 -86.84 64.57
N LEU A 73 78.54 -87.56 64.91
CA LEU A 73 78.52 -89.03 64.95
C LEU A 73 77.57 -89.59 66.01
N SER A 74 77.35 -88.89 67.13
CA SER A 74 76.35 -89.28 68.13
C SER A 74 74.91 -89.00 67.66
N ALA A 75 74.69 -87.91 66.90
CA ALA A 75 73.42 -87.57 66.28
C ALA A 75 73.07 -88.59 65.19
N LEU A 76 73.97 -88.81 64.23
CA LEU A 76 73.83 -89.83 63.19
C LEU A 76 73.69 -91.25 63.76
N ARG A 77 74.30 -91.56 64.92
CA ARG A 77 74.05 -92.84 65.63
C ARG A 77 72.68 -92.89 66.31
N LYS A 78 72.18 -91.79 66.87
CA LYS A 78 70.82 -91.70 67.43
C LYS A 78 69.75 -91.74 66.35
N GLU A 79 69.95 -91.03 65.24
CA GLU A 79 69.10 -91.05 64.05
C GLU A 79 69.10 -92.45 63.43
N ARG A 80 70.27 -93.06 63.19
CA ARG A 80 70.34 -94.46 62.71
C ARG A 80 69.72 -95.44 63.71
N ALA A 81 69.78 -95.20 65.02
CA ALA A 81 69.07 -96.01 66.02
C ALA A 81 67.56 -95.74 66.09
N ASN A 82 67.07 -94.60 65.60
CA ASN A 82 65.64 -94.34 65.40
C ASN A 82 65.14 -94.88 64.06
N CYS A 83 65.94 -94.83 62.98
CA CYS A 83 65.60 -95.41 61.68
C CYS A 83 65.74 -96.94 61.66
N ASN A 84 66.61 -97.53 62.48
CA ASN A 84 66.71 -98.98 62.67
C ASN A 84 65.72 -99.52 63.73
N LYS A 85 64.90 -98.67 64.37
CA LYS A 85 63.59 -99.13 64.84
C LYS A 85 62.73 -99.24 63.60
N GLY A 86 62.69 -100.44 63.02
CA GLY A 86 61.94 -100.67 61.79
C GLY A 86 60.51 -100.15 61.94
N VAL A 87 60.11 -99.24 61.05
CA VAL A 87 58.72 -98.77 60.97
C VAL A 87 57.87 -100.02 60.78
N THR A 88 56.94 -100.28 61.69
CA THR A 88 56.15 -101.50 61.60
C THR A 88 55.25 -101.43 60.38
N GLU A 89 54.96 -102.58 59.76
CA GLU A 89 54.16 -102.65 58.53
C GLU A 89 52.81 -101.93 58.71
N ALA A 90 52.17 -102.10 59.86
CA ALA A 90 50.96 -101.39 60.28
C ALA A 90 51.10 -99.86 60.41
N GLN A 91 52.29 -99.31 60.65
CA GLN A 91 52.51 -97.85 60.66
C GLN A 91 52.61 -97.29 59.24
N LEU A 92 53.29 -97.99 58.34
CA LEU A 92 53.29 -97.65 56.90
C LEU A 92 51.88 -97.79 56.32
N GLU A 93 51.16 -98.86 56.66
CA GLU A 93 49.78 -99.11 56.25
C GLU A 93 48.83 -98.02 56.76
N ALA A 94 48.97 -97.57 58.01
CA ALA A 94 48.16 -96.48 58.56
C ALA A 94 48.44 -95.11 57.90
N ASP A 95 49.68 -94.82 57.52
CA ASP A 95 50.04 -93.58 56.82
C ASP A 95 49.68 -93.63 55.33
N VAL A 96 49.80 -94.79 54.67
CA VAL A 96 49.27 -95.06 53.32
C VAL A 96 47.76 -94.90 53.30
N SER A 97 47.03 -95.53 54.24
CA SER A 97 45.58 -95.40 54.36
C SER A 97 45.14 -93.95 54.59
N ARG A 98 45.91 -93.16 55.37
CA ARG A 98 45.66 -91.72 55.54
C ARG A 98 45.91 -90.94 54.24
N ALA A 99 46.96 -91.27 53.50
CA ALA A 99 47.23 -90.67 52.19
C ALA A 99 46.13 -91.03 51.17
N GLU A 100 45.66 -92.27 51.14
CA GLU A 100 44.54 -92.72 50.29
C GLU A 100 43.23 -92.04 50.66
N ALA A 101 42.94 -91.84 51.96
CA ALA A 101 41.80 -91.05 52.42
C ALA A 101 41.87 -89.58 51.97
N GLN A 102 43.06 -88.96 52.00
CA GLN A 102 43.27 -87.62 51.46
C GLN A 102 43.14 -87.58 49.93
N LEU A 103 43.67 -88.57 49.22
CA LEU A 103 43.68 -88.65 47.76
C LEU A 103 42.26 -88.95 47.22
N THR A 104 41.48 -89.77 47.91
CA THR A 104 40.04 -89.98 47.61
C THR A 104 39.20 -88.75 47.94
N ALA A 105 39.47 -88.02 49.03
CA ALA A 105 38.83 -86.74 49.32
C ALA A 105 39.14 -85.68 48.25
N LEU A 106 40.40 -85.55 47.83
CA LEU A 106 40.82 -84.65 46.75
C LEU A 106 40.21 -85.05 45.39
N ARG A 107 40.11 -86.34 45.07
CA ARG A 107 39.38 -86.82 43.88
C ARG A 107 37.88 -86.49 43.96
N SER A 108 37.26 -86.62 45.13
CA SER A 108 35.85 -86.22 45.34
C SER A 108 35.66 -84.70 45.15
N GLN A 109 36.57 -83.89 45.68
CA GLN A 109 36.55 -82.43 45.51
C GLN A 109 36.79 -82.03 44.04
N HIS A 110 37.75 -82.64 43.36
CA HIS A 110 38.01 -82.42 41.94
C HIS A 110 36.78 -82.76 41.10
N ASN A 111 36.21 -83.98 41.26
CA ASN A 111 35.02 -84.40 40.53
C ASN A 111 33.82 -83.46 40.75
N LYS A 112 33.63 -82.94 41.98
CA LYS A 112 32.63 -81.90 42.29
C LYS A 112 32.89 -80.62 41.49
N LEU A 113 34.12 -80.10 41.51
CA LEU A 113 34.50 -78.91 40.74
C LEU A 113 34.34 -79.12 39.22
N THR A 114 34.73 -80.28 38.68
CA THR A 114 34.52 -80.64 37.27
C THR A 114 33.03 -80.67 36.92
N SER A 115 32.17 -81.21 37.79
CA SER A 115 30.72 -81.22 37.57
C SER A 115 30.11 -79.81 37.63
N ALA A 116 30.58 -78.96 38.53
CA ALA A 116 30.14 -77.56 38.64
C ALA A 116 30.57 -76.72 37.44
N ASN A 117 31.81 -76.90 36.96
CA ASN A 117 32.29 -76.23 35.75
C ASN A 117 31.50 -76.67 34.52
N ARG A 118 31.25 -77.98 34.32
CA ARG A 118 30.40 -78.47 33.22
C ARG A 118 28.96 -77.93 33.29
N ALA A 119 28.39 -77.79 34.47
CA ALA A 119 27.09 -77.16 34.65
C ALA A 119 27.12 -75.65 34.28
N LYS A 120 28.22 -74.95 34.55
CA LYS A 120 28.42 -73.55 34.16
C LYS A 120 28.71 -73.37 32.67
N GLU A 121 29.48 -74.26 32.06
CA GLU A 121 29.69 -74.34 30.60
C GLU A 121 28.34 -74.55 29.89
N GLY A 122 27.48 -75.44 30.40
CA GLY A 122 26.13 -75.66 29.89
C GLY A 122 25.19 -74.45 30.05
N GLN A 123 25.29 -73.73 31.17
CA GLN A 123 24.52 -72.48 31.37
C GLN A 123 24.96 -71.38 30.40
N LEU A 124 26.27 -71.16 30.28
CA LEU A 124 26.81 -70.20 29.31
C LEU A 124 26.40 -70.57 27.88
N ALA A 125 26.49 -71.84 27.48
CA ALA A 125 26.08 -72.28 26.14
C ALA A 125 24.57 -72.08 25.84
N ALA A 126 23.71 -72.07 26.87
CA ALA A 126 22.29 -71.74 26.73
C ALA A 126 22.07 -70.23 26.57
N GLU A 127 22.68 -69.40 27.44
CA GLU A 127 22.63 -67.93 27.33
C GLU A 127 23.20 -67.45 25.97
N ASP A 128 24.26 -68.11 25.48
CA ASP A 128 24.88 -67.87 24.18
C ASP A 128 23.99 -68.31 22.99
N ALA A 129 23.04 -69.23 23.21
CA ALA A 129 22.03 -69.62 22.22
C ALA A 129 20.86 -68.61 22.21
N ASP A 130 20.33 -68.26 23.38
CA ASP A 130 19.26 -67.27 23.56
C ASP A 130 19.67 -65.90 22.99
N LEU A 131 20.93 -65.48 23.21
CA LEU A 131 21.49 -64.26 22.63
C LEU A 131 21.56 -64.32 21.10
N ARG A 132 21.88 -65.48 20.50
CA ARG A 132 21.87 -65.66 19.04
C ARG A 132 20.44 -65.63 18.49
N GLU A 133 19.47 -66.23 19.19
CA GLU A 133 18.06 -66.16 18.79
C GLU A 133 17.54 -64.71 18.87
N MET A 134 17.81 -63.98 19.95
CA MET A 134 17.49 -62.55 20.04
C MET A 134 18.15 -61.72 18.94
N GLN A 135 19.41 -62.01 18.58
CA GLN A 135 20.10 -61.32 17.47
C GLN A 135 19.45 -61.63 16.12
N LEU A 136 19.03 -62.87 15.86
CA LEU A 136 18.32 -63.26 14.64
C LEU A 136 16.92 -62.66 14.57
N ALA A 137 16.19 -62.60 15.68
CA ALA A 137 14.90 -61.92 15.79
C ALA A 137 15.06 -60.41 15.55
N ALA A 138 16.07 -59.77 16.15
CA ALA A 138 16.37 -58.36 15.93
C ALA A 138 16.76 -58.06 14.48
N GLN A 139 17.62 -58.87 13.85
CA GLN A 139 17.96 -58.73 12.43
C GLN A 139 16.75 -58.96 11.50
N THR A 140 15.81 -59.83 11.89
CA THR A 140 14.57 -60.05 11.13
C THR A 140 13.63 -58.85 11.24
N CYS A 141 13.53 -58.23 12.42
CA CYS A 141 12.79 -56.97 12.63
C CYS A 141 13.48 -55.74 11.99
N GLN A 142 14.81 -55.76 11.82
CA GLN A 142 15.58 -54.68 11.19
C GLN A 142 15.67 -54.78 9.65
N LYS A 143 15.15 -55.86 9.03
CA LYS A 143 14.99 -55.90 7.57
C LYS A 143 13.97 -54.83 7.12
N PRO A 144 14.19 -54.19 5.95
CA PRO A 144 14.12 -52.73 5.89
C PRO A 144 12.71 -52.16 5.69
N SER A 145 11.96 -52.05 6.79
CA SER A 145 10.90 -51.03 6.96
C SER A 145 11.43 -49.60 6.81
N ALA A 146 12.74 -49.40 7.03
CA ALA A 146 13.45 -48.13 6.87
C ALA A 146 13.56 -47.63 5.41
N GLN A 147 13.34 -48.47 4.40
CA GLN A 147 13.11 -47.96 3.04
C GLN A 147 11.63 -47.57 2.89
N GLY A 148 11.36 -46.27 2.80
CA GLY A 148 10.03 -45.69 2.56
C GLY A 148 9.48 -45.95 1.15
N ASN A 149 9.45 -47.21 0.73
CA ASN A 149 9.03 -47.70 -0.59
C ASN A 149 8.06 -48.90 -0.49
N GLY A 150 7.59 -49.25 0.71
CA GLY A 150 6.46 -50.15 0.91
C GLY A 150 5.16 -49.64 0.23
N PRO A 151 4.18 -50.51 -0.03
CA PRO A 151 3.01 -50.17 -0.86
C PRO A 151 2.23 -48.95 -0.33
N ALA A 152 2.02 -48.87 0.99
CA ALA A 152 1.36 -47.72 1.62
C ALA A 152 2.09 -46.39 1.35
N ALA A 153 3.42 -46.36 1.44
CA ALA A 153 4.21 -45.15 1.16
C ALA A 153 4.12 -44.70 -0.31
N ARG A 154 4.03 -45.65 -1.26
CA ARG A 154 3.77 -45.33 -2.68
C ARG A 154 2.35 -44.78 -2.88
N GLN A 155 1.37 -45.35 -2.18
CA GLN A 155 -0.03 -44.93 -2.27
C GLN A 155 -0.24 -43.53 -1.66
N ILE A 156 0.42 -43.22 -0.53
CA ILE A 156 0.48 -41.87 0.06
C ILE A 156 1.06 -40.88 -0.97
N ARG A 157 2.25 -41.13 -1.53
CA ARG A 157 2.83 -40.27 -2.59
C ARG A 157 1.91 -40.08 -3.81
N THR A 158 1.13 -41.08 -4.15
CA THR A 158 0.18 -41.02 -5.28
C THR A 158 -1.03 -40.15 -4.95
N LEU A 159 -1.49 -40.15 -3.70
CA LEU A 159 -2.56 -39.28 -3.20
C LEU A 159 -2.08 -37.84 -3.03
N GLU A 160 -0.87 -37.62 -2.48
CA GLU A 160 -0.21 -36.30 -2.38
C GLU A 160 -0.11 -35.65 -3.78
N ASN A 161 0.50 -36.34 -4.75
CA ASN A 161 0.60 -35.88 -6.14
C ASN A 161 -0.76 -35.63 -6.82
N ARG A 162 -1.85 -36.23 -6.33
CA ARG A 162 -3.21 -36.03 -6.83
C ARG A 162 -3.90 -34.83 -6.15
N LEU A 163 -3.62 -34.61 -4.87
CA LEU A 163 -4.03 -33.44 -4.10
C LEU A 163 -3.36 -32.18 -4.64
N ASP A 164 -2.04 -32.19 -4.87
CA ASP A 164 -1.31 -31.06 -5.46
C ASP A 164 -1.88 -30.64 -6.82
N LYS A 165 -2.15 -31.63 -7.69
CA LYS A 165 -2.80 -31.39 -8.99
C LYS A 165 -4.23 -30.85 -8.85
N ALA A 166 -4.94 -31.19 -7.78
CA ALA A 166 -6.25 -30.60 -7.49
C ALA A 166 -6.13 -29.17 -6.93
N MET A 167 -5.15 -28.88 -6.07
CA MET A 167 -4.87 -27.55 -5.54
C MET A 167 -4.42 -26.57 -6.64
N ILE A 168 -3.53 -27.00 -7.53
CA ILE A 168 -3.10 -26.20 -8.70
C ILE A 168 -4.32 -25.83 -9.56
N LYS A 169 -5.15 -26.83 -9.92
CA LYS A 169 -6.38 -26.61 -10.70
C LYS A 169 -7.40 -25.73 -9.98
N HIS A 170 -7.54 -25.86 -8.65
CA HIS A 170 -8.41 -24.97 -7.87
C HIS A 170 -7.91 -23.52 -7.91
N ASN A 171 -6.61 -23.31 -7.71
CA ASN A 171 -6.01 -21.97 -7.73
C ASN A 171 -6.07 -21.32 -9.11
N GLU A 172 -5.89 -22.10 -10.18
CA GLU A 172 -6.05 -21.68 -11.57
C GLU A 172 -7.53 -21.36 -11.91
N ALA A 173 -8.48 -22.21 -11.53
CA ALA A 173 -9.91 -21.91 -11.67
C ALA A 173 -10.32 -20.66 -10.85
N LYS A 174 -9.66 -20.42 -9.70
CA LYS A 174 -9.90 -19.26 -8.82
C LYS A 174 -9.27 -17.97 -9.38
N SER A 175 -8.15 -18.02 -10.10
CA SER A 175 -7.60 -16.87 -10.80
C SER A 175 -8.40 -16.54 -12.07
N ILE A 176 -8.79 -17.56 -12.85
CA ILE A 176 -9.67 -17.43 -14.02
C ILE A 176 -11.04 -16.86 -13.60
N ARG A 177 -11.62 -17.32 -12.49
CA ARG A 177 -12.88 -16.73 -11.99
C ARG A 177 -12.70 -15.26 -11.60
N LYS A 178 -11.60 -14.90 -10.92
CA LYS A 178 -11.30 -13.50 -10.58
C LYS A 178 -11.21 -12.58 -11.80
N THR A 179 -10.59 -13.04 -12.90
CA THR A 179 -10.52 -12.21 -14.13
C THR A 179 -11.88 -12.09 -14.81
N TYR A 180 -12.68 -13.15 -14.87
CA TYR A 180 -14.07 -13.04 -15.34
C TYR A 180 -14.96 -12.18 -14.43
N ASP A 181 -14.80 -12.27 -13.10
CA ASP A 181 -15.48 -11.40 -12.13
C ASP A 181 -15.13 -9.93 -12.37
N GLN A 182 -13.85 -9.62 -12.68
CA GLN A 182 -13.39 -8.27 -12.99
C GLN A 182 -13.91 -7.77 -14.35
N ILE A 183 -13.88 -8.60 -15.40
CA ILE A 183 -14.47 -8.29 -16.71
C ILE A 183 -15.97 -8.02 -16.56
N ALA A 184 -16.68 -8.84 -15.81
CA ALA A 184 -18.12 -8.68 -15.57
C ALA A 184 -18.47 -7.48 -14.69
N ARG A 185 -17.57 -6.99 -13.82
CA ARG A 185 -17.73 -5.71 -13.11
C ARG A 185 -17.60 -4.54 -14.09
N ARG A 186 -16.48 -4.51 -14.83
CA ARG A 186 -16.21 -3.49 -15.84
C ARG A 186 -17.32 -3.37 -16.88
N LEU A 187 -17.85 -4.49 -17.41
CA LEU A 187 -18.96 -4.47 -18.36
C LEU A 187 -20.28 -3.93 -17.77
N ARG A 188 -20.51 -4.06 -16.45
CA ARG A 188 -21.67 -3.44 -15.78
C ARG A 188 -21.46 -1.94 -15.57
N GLU A 189 -20.24 -1.53 -15.20
CA GLU A 189 -19.84 -0.12 -15.09
C GLU A 189 -19.94 0.59 -16.44
N GLU A 190 -19.40 -0.02 -17.50
CA GLU A 190 -19.51 0.45 -18.88
C GLU A 190 -20.98 0.53 -19.34
N ARG A 191 -21.80 -0.49 -19.06
CA ARG A 191 -23.26 -0.44 -19.33
C ARG A 191 -23.94 0.78 -18.67
N VAL A 192 -23.67 1.05 -17.39
CA VAL A 192 -24.23 2.22 -16.69
C VAL A 192 -23.69 3.54 -17.26
N SER A 193 -22.46 3.57 -17.79
CA SER A 193 -21.94 4.74 -18.49
C SER A 193 -22.62 4.97 -19.84
N PHE A 194 -22.95 3.91 -20.59
CA PHE A 194 -23.70 4.01 -21.84
C PHE A 194 -25.16 4.43 -21.60
N ASP A 195 -25.83 3.90 -20.58
CA ASP A 195 -27.19 4.33 -20.21
C ASP A 195 -27.23 5.87 -19.97
N LYS A 196 -26.22 6.43 -19.28
CA LYS A 196 -26.09 7.89 -19.06
C LYS A 196 -25.79 8.69 -20.34
N GLN A 197 -24.90 8.19 -21.19
CA GLN A 197 -24.60 8.84 -22.48
C GLN A 197 -25.82 8.87 -23.40
N LEU A 198 -26.62 7.79 -23.38
CA LEU A 198 -27.85 7.67 -24.15
C LEU A 198 -28.93 8.62 -23.61
N GLN A 199 -29.08 8.74 -22.29
CA GLN A 199 -29.94 9.75 -21.66
C GLN A 199 -29.56 11.18 -22.06
N ALA A 200 -28.27 11.53 -22.02
CA ALA A 200 -27.80 12.87 -22.42
C ALA A 200 -28.07 13.16 -23.91
N LEU A 201 -27.91 12.17 -24.79
CA LEU A 201 -28.26 12.29 -26.21
C LEU A 201 -29.78 12.40 -26.43
N GLU A 202 -30.60 11.69 -25.66
CA GLU A 202 -32.05 11.87 -25.70
C GLU A 202 -32.49 13.26 -25.22
N GLU A 203 -31.82 13.82 -24.22
CA GLU A 203 -32.07 15.19 -23.74
C GLU A 203 -31.64 16.23 -24.78
N GLU A 204 -30.48 16.04 -25.43
CA GLU A 204 -30.05 16.90 -26.55
C GLU A 204 -31.04 16.83 -27.72
N ILE A 205 -31.53 15.63 -28.10
CA ILE A 205 -32.55 15.47 -29.14
C ILE A 205 -33.84 16.20 -28.76
N LYS A 206 -34.35 16.04 -27.53
CA LYS A 206 -35.57 16.72 -27.06
C LYS A 206 -35.41 18.25 -27.10
N ALA A 207 -34.25 18.77 -26.72
CA ALA A 207 -33.95 20.20 -26.84
C ALA A 207 -33.87 20.67 -28.31
N LYS A 208 -33.29 19.87 -29.21
CA LYS A 208 -33.22 20.18 -30.65
C LYS A 208 -34.58 20.10 -31.35
N ASP A 209 -35.46 19.21 -30.92
CA ASP A 209 -36.85 19.16 -31.40
C ASP A 209 -37.62 20.40 -30.95
N GLN A 210 -37.41 20.88 -29.71
CA GLN A 210 -37.96 22.15 -29.20
C GLN A 210 -37.42 23.36 -29.97
N ASP A 211 -36.10 23.49 -30.15
CA ASP A 211 -35.47 24.52 -31.00
C ASP A 211 -36.11 24.53 -32.41
N MET A 212 -36.34 23.34 -32.98
CA MET A 212 -36.94 23.16 -34.29
C MET A 212 -38.45 23.46 -34.33
N GLU A 213 -39.17 23.40 -33.21
CA GLU A 213 -40.58 23.82 -33.12
C GLU A 213 -40.69 25.34 -32.99
N GLU A 214 -39.88 25.96 -32.12
CA GLU A 214 -39.80 27.42 -32.02
C GLU A 214 -39.41 28.06 -33.36
N LEU A 215 -38.41 27.50 -34.06
CA LEU A 215 -37.98 28.00 -35.37
C LEU A 215 -39.07 27.84 -36.46
N LYS A 216 -39.95 26.83 -36.38
CA LYS A 216 -41.11 26.71 -37.29
C LYS A 216 -42.13 27.82 -37.02
N VAL A 217 -42.40 28.15 -35.75
CA VAL A 217 -43.31 29.26 -35.37
C VAL A 217 -42.73 30.60 -35.84
N MET A 218 -41.45 30.88 -35.57
CA MET A 218 -40.77 32.08 -36.06
C MET A 218 -40.80 32.20 -37.59
N SER A 219 -40.66 31.07 -38.30
CA SER A 219 -40.74 31.03 -39.77
C SER A 219 -42.17 31.32 -40.29
N HIS A 220 -43.19 30.80 -39.62
CA HIS A 220 -44.59 31.12 -39.91
C HIS A 220 -44.89 32.61 -39.69
N ASP A 221 -44.45 33.17 -38.57
CA ASP A 221 -44.70 34.58 -38.23
C ASP A 221 -43.94 35.53 -39.17
N ALA A 222 -42.70 35.18 -39.55
CA ALA A 222 -41.95 35.90 -40.57
C ALA A 222 -42.62 35.82 -41.97
N ALA A 223 -43.23 34.68 -42.33
CA ALA A 223 -44.01 34.54 -43.56
C ALA A 223 -45.29 35.39 -43.51
N HIS A 224 -46.02 35.37 -42.38
CA HIS A 224 -47.21 36.19 -42.18
C HIS A 224 -46.89 37.69 -42.25
N ALA A 225 -45.87 38.17 -41.54
CA ALA A 225 -45.45 39.57 -41.58
C ALA A 225 -45.04 40.02 -42.99
N LYS A 226 -44.35 39.16 -43.75
CA LYS A 226 -43.99 39.37 -45.15
C LYS A 226 -45.22 39.48 -46.06
N ASP A 227 -46.23 38.62 -45.89
CA ASP A 227 -47.41 38.64 -46.74
C ASP A 227 -48.39 39.77 -46.35
N VAL A 228 -48.43 40.20 -45.08
CA VAL A 228 -49.06 41.47 -44.67
C VAL A 228 -48.36 42.66 -45.35
N ALA A 229 -47.03 42.76 -45.28
CA ALA A 229 -46.27 43.82 -45.93
C ALA A 229 -46.45 43.84 -47.45
N ARG A 230 -46.59 42.68 -48.10
CA ARG A 230 -46.95 42.56 -49.53
C ARG A 230 -48.37 43.03 -49.82
N ALA A 231 -49.33 42.68 -48.98
CA ALA A 231 -50.72 43.13 -49.12
C ALA A 231 -50.81 44.66 -48.97
N ASP A 232 -50.10 45.26 -48.01
CA ASP A 232 -50.07 46.71 -47.82
C ASP A 232 -49.32 47.43 -48.95
N LEU A 233 -48.20 46.88 -49.43
CA LEU A 233 -47.52 47.38 -50.63
C LEU A 233 -48.44 47.34 -51.87
N SER A 234 -49.24 46.29 -52.04
CA SER A 234 -50.23 46.17 -53.12
C SER A 234 -51.37 47.20 -52.98
N LYS A 235 -51.90 47.41 -51.77
CA LYS A 235 -52.88 48.49 -51.49
C LYS A 235 -52.31 49.86 -51.85
N LEU A 236 -51.08 50.16 -51.42
CA LEU A 236 -50.41 51.43 -51.70
C LEU A 236 -50.14 51.62 -53.20
N GLN A 237 -49.73 50.57 -53.92
CA GLN A 237 -49.62 50.61 -55.39
C GLN A 237 -50.98 50.93 -56.04
N ALA A 238 -52.05 50.26 -55.63
CA ALA A 238 -53.39 50.51 -56.16
C ALA A 238 -53.89 51.94 -55.88
N VAL A 239 -53.58 52.52 -54.70
CA VAL A 239 -53.87 53.92 -54.37
C VAL A 239 -53.06 54.87 -55.26
N VAL A 240 -51.75 54.65 -55.41
CA VAL A 240 -50.89 55.49 -56.27
C VAL A 240 -51.30 55.40 -57.75
N GLU A 241 -51.76 54.24 -58.23
CA GLU A 241 -52.35 54.11 -59.56
C GLU A 241 -53.70 54.82 -59.68
N ALA A 242 -54.56 54.74 -58.67
CA ALA A 242 -55.82 55.47 -58.66
C ALA A 242 -55.59 56.99 -58.71
N GLU A 243 -54.65 57.51 -57.91
CA GLU A 243 -54.24 58.92 -57.94
C GLU A 243 -53.62 59.35 -59.29
N ARG A 244 -52.82 58.48 -59.93
CA ARG A 244 -52.30 58.75 -61.28
C ARG A 244 -53.45 58.86 -62.27
N ARG A 245 -54.39 57.91 -62.24
CA ARG A 245 -55.57 57.90 -63.12
C ARG A 245 -56.53 59.07 -62.86
N THR A 246 -56.65 59.60 -61.63
CA THR A 246 -57.43 60.84 -61.40
C THR A 246 -56.68 62.08 -61.90
N ARG A 247 -55.38 62.23 -61.58
CA ARG A 247 -54.55 63.33 -62.09
C ARG A 247 -54.48 63.35 -63.62
N GLU A 248 -54.42 62.20 -64.27
CA GLU A 248 -54.46 62.08 -65.74
C GLU A 248 -55.81 62.51 -66.33
N ARG A 249 -56.94 62.17 -65.70
CA ARG A 249 -58.28 62.66 -66.09
C ARG A 249 -58.40 64.16 -65.90
N GLU A 250 -58.03 64.71 -64.74
CA GLU A 250 -58.02 66.16 -64.49
C GLU A 250 -57.15 66.91 -65.50
N LEU A 251 -55.99 66.37 -65.87
CA LEU A 251 -55.11 66.95 -66.89
C LEU A 251 -55.72 66.85 -68.30
N ALA A 252 -56.42 65.76 -68.63
CA ALA A 252 -57.15 65.62 -69.89
C ALA A 252 -58.34 66.59 -69.97
N GLU A 253 -59.13 66.70 -68.92
CA GLU A 253 -60.25 67.65 -68.80
C GLU A 253 -59.77 69.10 -68.93
N ARG A 254 -58.69 69.48 -68.22
CA ARG A 254 -58.07 70.81 -68.34
C ARG A 254 -57.53 71.07 -69.76
N ARG A 255 -56.92 70.07 -70.42
CA ARG A 255 -56.48 70.16 -71.83
C ARG A 255 -57.68 70.34 -72.78
N ASN A 256 -58.75 69.58 -72.59
CA ASN A 256 -59.97 69.65 -73.41
C ASN A 256 -60.67 71.00 -73.25
N ALA A 257 -60.78 71.52 -72.02
CA ALA A 257 -61.32 72.85 -71.75
C ALA A 257 -60.47 73.96 -72.39
N LEU A 258 -59.13 73.83 -72.37
CA LEU A 258 -58.24 74.75 -73.09
C LEU A 258 -58.36 74.64 -74.61
N CYS A 259 -58.61 73.44 -75.16
CA CYS A 259 -58.86 73.23 -76.58
C CYS A 259 -60.20 73.87 -77.00
N ALA A 260 -61.29 73.56 -76.31
CA ALA A 260 -62.60 74.16 -76.53
C ALA A 260 -62.57 75.71 -76.42
N ARG A 261 -61.82 76.26 -75.46
CA ARG A 261 -61.64 77.72 -75.36
C ARG A 261 -60.80 78.30 -76.51
N ARG A 262 -59.79 77.57 -77.02
CA ARG A 262 -59.04 77.97 -78.23
C ARG A 262 -59.91 77.91 -79.47
N GLU A 263 -60.73 76.88 -79.64
CA GLU A 263 -61.67 76.73 -80.75
C GLU A 263 -62.76 77.80 -80.73
N LEU A 264 -63.33 78.10 -79.56
CA LEU A 264 -64.30 79.17 -79.40
C LEU A 264 -63.66 80.53 -79.70
N ASN A 265 -62.46 80.81 -79.18
CA ASN A 265 -61.73 82.03 -79.51
C ASN A 265 -61.40 82.12 -81.00
N ALA A 266 -61.03 81.02 -81.65
CA ALA A 266 -60.77 80.98 -83.09
C ALA A 266 -62.04 81.24 -83.92
N ARG A 267 -63.18 80.62 -83.57
CA ARG A 267 -64.49 80.89 -84.20
C ARG A 267 -64.95 82.33 -83.98
N MET A 268 -64.68 82.91 -82.80
CA MET A 268 -64.98 84.32 -82.53
C MET A 268 -64.05 85.26 -83.28
N ALA A 269 -62.77 84.91 -83.45
CA ALA A 269 -61.83 85.66 -84.30
C ALA A 269 -62.22 85.57 -85.79
N GLU A 270 -62.61 84.40 -86.30
CA GLU A 270 -63.11 84.21 -87.67
C GLU A 270 -64.40 85.03 -87.90
N ARG A 271 -65.32 85.04 -86.93
CA ARG A 271 -66.52 85.89 -86.95
C ARG A 271 -66.18 87.39 -86.93
N ALA A 272 -65.26 87.80 -86.06
CA ALA A 272 -64.81 89.20 -85.98
C ALA A 272 -64.10 89.62 -87.27
N GLN A 273 -63.29 88.75 -87.88
CA GLN A 273 -62.62 89.00 -89.15
C GLN A 273 -63.62 89.07 -90.31
N ARG A 274 -64.63 88.19 -90.36
CA ARG A 274 -65.74 88.33 -91.32
C ARG A 274 -66.55 89.61 -91.09
N SER A 275 -66.79 90.00 -89.84
CA SER A 275 -67.48 91.25 -89.50
C SER A 275 -66.68 92.47 -89.93
N ALA A 276 -65.35 92.47 -89.74
CA ALA A 276 -64.45 93.55 -90.16
C ALA A 276 -64.26 93.61 -91.68
N LEU A 277 -64.38 92.47 -92.39
CA LEU A 277 -64.40 92.43 -93.86
C LEU A 277 -65.77 92.79 -94.45
N ALA A 278 -66.84 92.78 -93.65
CA ALA A 278 -68.19 93.19 -94.04
C ALA A 278 -68.55 94.61 -93.57
N ALA A 279 -67.71 95.28 -92.78
CA ALA A 279 -67.97 96.59 -92.20
C ALA A 279 -66.78 97.55 -92.41
N ALA A 280 -66.81 98.28 -93.52
CA ALA A 280 -65.96 99.45 -93.77
C ALA A 280 -66.60 100.35 -94.84
N PRO A 281 -66.53 101.68 -94.68
CA PRO A 281 -66.92 102.44 -93.50
C PRO A 281 -68.07 103.42 -93.85
N GLU A 282 -68.82 103.91 -92.86
CA GLU A 282 -69.46 105.24 -92.90
C GLU A 282 -69.58 105.84 -91.49
N ASP A 283 -69.80 107.15 -91.44
CA ASP A 283 -69.65 108.03 -90.27
C ASP A 283 -70.94 108.28 -89.45
N ALA A 284 -70.78 109.12 -88.43
CA ALA A 284 -71.79 109.98 -87.79
C ALA A 284 -72.47 109.52 -86.48
N HIS A 285 -72.24 110.36 -85.46
CA HIS A 285 -73.13 110.83 -84.40
C HIS A 285 -74.54 110.18 -84.24
N ALA A 286 -74.89 109.82 -83.00
CA ALA A 286 -75.97 110.49 -82.25
C ALA A 286 -76.04 110.08 -80.76
N LEU A 287 -76.83 110.86 -80.02
CA LEU A 287 -77.08 110.83 -78.58
C LEU A 287 -77.87 109.59 -78.10
N VAL A 288 -77.60 109.17 -76.85
CA VAL A 288 -78.59 108.64 -75.88
C VAL A 288 -78.15 109.24 -74.52
N GLU A 289 -78.70 110.40 -74.14
CA GLU A 289 -79.87 110.59 -73.25
C GLU A 289 -79.59 110.37 -71.75
N ALA A 290 -80.22 111.19 -70.90
CA ALA A 290 -79.91 111.28 -69.47
C ALA A 290 -81.16 111.50 -68.60
N GLY A 291 -81.61 110.43 -67.92
CA GLY A 291 -82.62 110.44 -66.86
C GLY A 291 -84.05 110.83 -67.30
N PRO A 292 -84.97 111.08 -66.34
CA PRO A 292 -84.90 110.78 -64.90
C PRO A 292 -86.15 110.04 -64.34
N SER A 293 -86.01 109.47 -63.13
CA SER A 293 -87.05 109.22 -62.09
C SER A 293 -86.29 108.77 -60.84
N GLU A 294 -86.16 109.49 -59.73
CA GLU A 294 -87.13 110.20 -58.86
C GLU A 294 -88.10 109.31 -58.07
N LEU A 295 -87.92 109.35 -56.72
CA LEU A 295 -88.94 109.18 -55.66
C LEU A 295 -89.54 107.75 -55.47
N ASP A 296 -89.82 107.23 -54.27
CA ASP A 296 -89.66 107.74 -52.89
C ASP A 296 -89.28 106.58 -51.89
N PRO A 297 -89.59 106.51 -50.57
CA PRO A 297 -88.53 106.41 -49.57
C PRO A 297 -88.56 105.19 -48.62
N GLY A 298 -87.52 105.09 -47.80
CA GLY A 298 -87.63 104.57 -46.42
C GLY A 298 -86.98 103.22 -46.12
N ALA A 299 -86.44 103.11 -44.90
CA ALA A 299 -85.98 101.88 -44.22
C ALA A 299 -85.10 100.91 -45.03
N GLY A 300 -83.78 101.03 -44.90
CA GLY A 300 -82.86 99.99 -45.38
C GLY A 300 -81.37 100.32 -45.44
N ASP A 301 -80.95 101.57 -45.23
CA ASP A 301 -79.53 101.96 -45.47
C ASP A 301 -78.55 101.32 -44.46
N ALA A 302 -78.98 101.12 -43.21
CA ALA A 302 -78.23 100.35 -42.22
C ALA A 302 -78.07 98.87 -42.65
N ASP A 303 -79.15 98.23 -43.08
CA ASP A 303 -79.13 96.83 -43.53
C ASP A 303 -78.30 96.67 -44.81
N ARG A 304 -78.33 97.66 -45.72
CA ARG A 304 -77.53 97.68 -46.94
C ARG A 304 -76.03 97.85 -46.66
N ALA A 305 -75.67 98.70 -45.69
CA ALA A 305 -74.30 98.82 -45.22
C ALA A 305 -73.80 97.53 -44.55
N VAL A 306 -74.66 96.88 -43.74
CA VAL A 306 -74.38 95.58 -43.11
C VAL A 306 -74.24 94.47 -44.14
N LEU A 307 -75.10 94.40 -45.17
CA LEU A 307 -74.98 93.47 -46.29
C LEU A 307 -73.67 93.66 -47.06
N HIS A 308 -73.29 94.91 -47.35
CA HIS A 308 -72.00 95.19 -48.01
C HIS A 308 -70.79 94.83 -47.12
N ALA A 309 -70.90 95.02 -45.80
CA ALA A 309 -69.88 94.56 -44.86
C ALA A 309 -69.75 93.02 -44.88
N TYR A 310 -70.87 92.29 -44.84
CA TYR A 310 -70.88 90.83 -44.98
C TYR A 310 -70.32 90.38 -46.33
N GLU A 311 -70.73 90.98 -47.45
CA GLU A 311 -70.15 90.70 -48.77
C GLU A 311 -68.62 90.89 -48.78
N SER A 312 -68.11 91.98 -48.19
CA SER A 312 -66.67 92.22 -48.11
C SER A 312 -65.96 91.15 -47.26
N ALA A 313 -66.58 90.70 -46.17
CA ALA A 313 -66.05 89.61 -45.35
C ALA A 313 -66.06 88.27 -46.09
N PHE A 314 -67.17 87.95 -46.79
CA PHE A 314 -67.29 86.73 -47.60
C PHE A 314 -66.31 86.73 -48.77
N ARG A 315 -66.07 87.85 -49.46
CA ARG A 315 -65.03 87.94 -50.51
C ARG A 315 -63.65 87.61 -49.93
N ARG A 316 -63.26 88.16 -48.78
CA ARG A 316 -61.98 87.79 -48.12
C ARG A 316 -61.91 86.29 -47.77
N ILE A 317 -62.99 85.70 -47.23
CA ILE A 317 -63.04 84.26 -46.89
C ILE A 317 -62.93 83.41 -48.17
N ARG A 318 -63.67 83.76 -49.21
CA ARG A 318 -63.67 83.11 -50.52
C ARG A 318 -62.27 83.14 -51.16
N ASP A 319 -61.63 84.31 -51.13
CA ASP A 319 -60.32 84.53 -51.74
C ASP A 319 -59.19 83.87 -50.92
N ALA A 320 -59.36 83.72 -49.59
CA ALA A 320 -58.42 83.00 -48.72
C ALA A 320 -58.61 81.46 -48.73
N THR A 321 -59.82 80.97 -48.99
CA THR A 321 -60.13 79.53 -49.08
C THR A 321 -60.00 78.96 -50.51
N GLY A 322 -60.01 79.83 -51.53
CA GLY A 322 -59.87 79.44 -52.95
C GLY A 322 -61.08 78.71 -53.53
N VAL A 323 -62.29 79.07 -53.08
CA VAL A 323 -63.54 78.35 -53.36
C VAL A 323 -64.55 79.28 -54.02
N SER A 324 -65.28 78.83 -55.04
CA SER A 324 -66.17 79.73 -55.82
C SER A 324 -67.56 79.91 -55.20
N ASP A 325 -68.08 78.90 -54.52
CA ASP A 325 -69.45 78.88 -53.98
C ASP A 325 -69.49 78.89 -52.43
N VAL A 326 -70.54 79.50 -51.87
CA VAL A 326 -70.76 79.63 -50.42
C VAL A 326 -71.12 78.28 -49.79
N GLY A 327 -71.84 77.40 -50.49
CA GLY A 327 -72.13 76.04 -50.04
C GLY A 327 -70.86 75.20 -49.92
N GLU A 328 -69.99 75.25 -50.93
CA GLU A 328 -68.68 74.59 -50.88
C GLU A 328 -67.78 75.12 -49.73
N VAL A 329 -67.83 76.42 -49.43
CA VAL A 329 -67.11 77.01 -48.28
C VAL A 329 -67.62 76.41 -46.96
N VAL A 330 -68.94 76.33 -46.78
CA VAL A 330 -69.55 75.78 -45.55
C VAL A 330 -69.25 74.29 -45.39
N GLU A 331 -69.31 73.48 -46.44
CA GLU A 331 -68.94 72.06 -46.38
C GLU A 331 -67.44 71.85 -46.10
N LYS A 332 -66.56 72.72 -46.63
CA LYS A 332 -65.12 72.68 -46.29
C LYS A 332 -64.87 73.09 -44.84
N PHE A 333 -65.59 74.06 -44.28
CA PHE A 333 -65.49 74.36 -42.84
C PHE A 333 -65.99 73.20 -41.97
N LYS A 334 -67.16 72.61 -42.26
CA LYS A 334 -67.65 71.43 -41.52
C LYS A 334 -66.69 70.24 -41.57
N THR A 335 -66.10 69.96 -42.73
CA THR A 335 -65.14 68.85 -42.88
C THR A 335 -63.79 69.17 -42.25
N GLN A 336 -63.36 70.44 -42.21
CA GLN A 336 -62.20 70.88 -41.42
C GLN A 336 -62.46 70.79 -39.92
N GLU A 337 -63.64 71.17 -39.43
CA GLU A 337 -64.05 71.02 -38.03
C GLU A 337 -64.12 69.55 -37.63
N ALA A 338 -64.72 68.69 -38.46
CA ALA A 338 -64.81 67.25 -38.22
C ALA A 338 -63.43 66.55 -38.22
N THR A 339 -62.53 66.93 -39.15
CA THR A 339 -61.16 66.39 -39.16
C THR A 339 -60.31 66.95 -38.02
N HIS A 340 -60.48 68.23 -37.64
CA HIS A 340 -59.85 68.81 -36.45
C HIS A 340 -60.35 68.13 -35.15
N ALA A 341 -61.65 67.88 -35.01
CA ALA A 341 -62.22 67.15 -33.88
C ALA A 341 -61.69 65.71 -33.80
N SER A 342 -61.62 65.00 -34.94
CA SER A 342 -61.04 63.66 -35.03
C SER A 342 -59.55 63.63 -34.67
N LEU A 343 -58.77 64.61 -35.15
CA LEU A 343 -57.35 64.75 -34.78
C LEU A 343 -57.20 65.08 -33.29
N MET A 344 -58.02 65.98 -32.73
CA MET A 344 -58.02 66.28 -31.30
C MET A 344 -58.31 65.02 -30.47
N GLN A 345 -59.37 64.28 -30.80
CA GLN A 345 -59.69 63.00 -30.17
C GLN A 345 -58.50 62.01 -30.26
N GLN A 346 -57.90 61.84 -31.44
CA GLN A 346 -56.72 60.98 -31.60
C GLN A 346 -55.52 61.44 -30.76
N THR A 347 -55.30 62.74 -30.60
CA THR A 347 -54.24 63.23 -29.69
C THR A 347 -54.57 62.99 -28.21
N GLU A 348 -55.85 63.04 -27.81
CA GLU A 348 -56.28 62.72 -26.45
C GLU A 348 -56.18 61.23 -26.16
N GLU A 349 -56.61 60.37 -27.08
CA GLU A 349 -56.43 58.91 -27.02
C GLU A 349 -54.95 58.53 -26.97
N ALA A 350 -54.10 59.16 -27.80
CA ALA A 350 -52.65 58.95 -27.75
C ALA A 350 -52.04 59.40 -26.41
N ARG A 351 -52.44 60.58 -25.90
CA ARG A 351 -52.01 61.07 -24.57
C ARG A 351 -52.48 60.15 -23.44
N ALA A 352 -53.70 59.60 -23.51
CA ALA A 352 -54.21 58.64 -22.55
C ALA A 352 -53.44 57.32 -22.61
N LYS A 353 -53.14 56.81 -23.82
CA LYS A 353 -52.32 55.61 -24.03
C LYS A 353 -50.89 55.79 -23.50
N ILE A 354 -50.28 56.95 -23.71
CA ILE A 354 -48.97 57.30 -23.14
C ILE A 354 -49.02 57.32 -21.60
N LYS A 355 -50.03 57.95 -21.00
CA LYS A 355 -50.21 57.94 -19.53
C LYS A 355 -50.39 56.53 -18.97
N ARG A 356 -51.19 55.69 -19.63
CA ARG A 356 -51.39 54.29 -19.26
C ARG A 356 -50.08 53.49 -19.33
N LEU A 357 -49.38 53.55 -20.46
CA LEU A 357 -48.10 52.83 -20.64
C LEU A 357 -47.03 53.33 -19.65
N ALA A 358 -47.01 54.62 -19.31
CA ALA A 358 -46.12 55.16 -18.28
C ALA A 358 -46.45 54.62 -16.88
N ALA A 359 -47.74 54.41 -16.55
CA ALA A 359 -48.15 53.79 -15.30
C ALA A 359 -47.81 52.29 -15.25
N GLU A 360 -48.08 51.54 -16.32
CA GLU A 360 -47.69 50.12 -16.46
C GLU A 360 -46.15 49.94 -16.39
N LEU A 361 -45.39 50.86 -16.98
CA LEU A 361 -43.93 50.90 -16.90
C LEU A 361 -43.44 51.26 -15.48
N ALA A 362 -44.18 52.09 -14.74
CA ALA A 362 -43.86 52.40 -13.34
C ALA A 362 -44.14 51.23 -12.41
N THR A 363 -45.27 50.53 -12.55
CA THR A 363 -45.60 49.36 -11.73
C THR A 363 -44.68 48.17 -12.03
N THR A 364 -44.36 47.92 -13.30
CA THR A 364 -43.40 46.86 -13.67
C THR A 364 -41.97 47.18 -13.21
N LYS A 365 -41.53 48.45 -13.26
CA LYS A 365 -40.26 48.85 -12.61
C LYS A 365 -40.29 48.64 -11.10
N ALA A 366 -41.36 49.08 -10.42
CA ALA A 366 -41.49 48.88 -8.98
C ALA A 366 -41.41 47.40 -8.59
N ALA A 367 -42.12 46.51 -9.30
CA ALA A 367 -42.05 45.07 -9.08
C ALA A 367 -40.67 44.46 -9.43
N VAL A 368 -40.00 44.95 -10.46
CA VAL A 368 -38.64 44.52 -10.83
C VAL A 368 -37.61 44.98 -9.79
N ASP A 369 -37.75 46.18 -9.24
CA ASP A 369 -36.84 46.70 -8.22
C ASP A 369 -37.14 46.06 -6.86
N GLU A 370 -38.40 45.80 -6.52
CA GLU A 370 -38.81 44.93 -5.40
C GLU A 370 -38.19 43.54 -5.52
N MET A 371 -38.28 42.88 -6.68
CA MET A 371 -37.63 41.58 -6.92
C MET A 371 -36.10 41.63 -6.80
N LYS A 372 -35.43 42.71 -7.21
CA LYS A 372 -33.97 42.88 -7.02
C LYS A 372 -33.61 43.04 -5.54
N TYR A 373 -34.32 43.90 -4.82
CA TYR A 373 -33.95 44.29 -3.46
C TYR A 373 -34.46 43.31 -2.38
N ALA A 374 -35.58 42.62 -2.62
CA ALA A 374 -36.06 41.52 -1.78
C ALA A 374 -35.43 40.17 -2.15
N GLY A 375 -35.06 39.95 -3.43
CA GLY A 375 -34.58 38.66 -3.92
C GLY A 375 -33.06 38.42 -3.85
N GLY A 376 -32.22 39.46 -3.72
CA GLY A 376 -30.76 39.23 -3.79
C GLY A 376 -29.84 40.44 -3.63
N ALA A 377 -30.09 41.35 -2.68
CA ALA A 377 -29.20 42.50 -2.43
C ALA A 377 -28.92 42.82 -0.94
N GLY A 378 -29.50 42.08 0.01
CA GLY A 378 -29.29 42.29 1.45
C GLY A 378 -28.09 41.50 2.00
N PRO A 379 -27.27 42.07 2.93
CA PRO A 379 -26.14 41.35 3.52
C PRO A 379 -26.55 40.09 4.31
N GLY A 380 -27.82 40.01 4.76
CA GLY A 380 -28.38 38.81 5.38
C GLY A 380 -28.38 37.59 4.45
N SER A 381 -28.81 37.74 3.19
CA SER A 381 -28.88 36.62 2.24
C SER A 381 -27.51 36.02 1.95
N ARG A 382 -26.47 36.86 1.80
CA ARG A 382 -25.10 36.36 1.68
C ARG A 382 -24.61 35.72 2.97
N HIS A 383 -24.89 36.28 4.14
CA HIS A 383 -24.54 35.65 5.42
C HIS A 383 -25.28 34.31 5.64
N GLU A 384 -26.49 34.14 5.10
CA GLU A 384 -27.22 32.87 5.13
C GLU A 384 -26.60 31.83 4.20
N VAL A 385 -26.17 32.21 3.00
CA VAL A 385 -25.38 31.35 2.09
C VAL A 385 -24.03 31.00 2.72
N ASP A 386 -23.23 31.99 3.16
CA ASP A 386 -21.96 31.78 3.86
C ASP A 386 -22.13 30.88 5.10
N SER A 387 -23.27 30.96 5.80
CA SER A 387 -23.59 30.10 6.95
C SER A 387 -23.99 28.68 6.54
N ALA A 388 -24.72 28.52 5.44
CA ALA A 388 -25.06 27.21 4.87
C ALA A 388 -23.82 26.51 4.32
N GLU A 389 -22.93 27.23 3.64
CA GLU A 389 -21.64 26.73 3.16
C GLU A 389 -20.73 26.29 4.30
N ARG A 390 -20.61 27.10 5.37
CA ARG A 390 -19.87 26.70 6.58
C ARG A 390 -20.45 25.44 7.23
N LYS A 391 -21.77 25.37 7.42
CA LYS A 391 -22.45 24.16 7.94
C LYS A 391 -22.23 22.94 7.05
N HIS A 392 -22.19 23.13 5.73
CA HIS A 392 -21.89 22.07 4.77
C HIS A 392 -20.42 21.61 4.88
N GLN A 393 -19.47 22.54 4.99
CA GLN A 393 -18.05 22.24 5.20
C GLN A 393 -17.79 21.55 6.56
N GLU A 394 -18.46 21.99 7.63
CA GLU A 394 -18.44 21.34 8.94
C GLU A 394 -18.99 19.90 8.86
N ALA A 395 -20.10 19.70 8.14
CA ALA A 395 -20.70 18.39 7.93
C ALA A 395 -19.83 17.45 7.08
N THR A 396 -19.18 17.93 6.02
CA THR A 396 -18.26 17.11 5.22
C THR A 396 -16.99 16.77 6.00
N GLN A 397 -16.40 17.72 6.75
CA GLN A 397 -15.29 17.43 7.66
C GLN A 397 -15.68 16.40 8.74
N ALA A 398 -16.88 16.51 9.32
CA ALA A 398 -17.38 15.54 10.29
C ALA A 398 -17.58 14.14 9.66
N LEU A 399 -18.03 14.07 8.40
CA LEU A 399 -18.17 12.84 7.65
C LEU A 399 -16.82 12.19 7.34
N GLU A 400 -15.79 12.93 6.91
CA GLU A 400 -14.45 12.37 6.69
C GLU A 400 -13.81 11.91 8.02
N ARG A 401 -13.95 12.70 9.10
CA ARG A 401 -13.54 12.27 10.45
C ARG A 401 -14.30 11.02 10.92
N ALA A 402 -15.53 10.79 10.47
CA ALA A 402 -16.27 9.55 10.74
C ALA A 402 -15.76 8.37 9.88
N LYS A 403 -15.53 8.59 8.58
CA LYS A 403 -14.98 7.59 7.65
C LYS A 403 -13.62 7.07 8.11
N VAL A 404 -12.67 7.95 8.46
CA VAL A 404 -11.33 7.56 8.93
C VAL A 404 -11.40 6.74 10.22
N ARG A 405 -12.25 7.15 11.18
CA ARG A 405 -12.49 6.36 12.40
C ARG A 405 -13.11 5.00 12.11
N HIS A 406 -14.08 4.93 11.20
CA HIS A 406 -14.69 3.67 10.77
C HIS A 406 -13.68 2.76 10.05
N GLN A 407 -12.81 3.28 9.19
CA GLN A 407 -11.73 2.51 8.54
C GLN A 407 -10.74 1.94 9.57
N ARG A 408 -10.33 2.71 10.58
CA ARG A 408 -9.48 2.23 11.68
C ARG A 408 -10.16 1.10 12.47
N LEU A 409 -11.44 1.27 12.82
CA LEU A 409 -12.22 0.25 13.53
C LEU A 409 -12.44 -1.01 12.68
N HIS A 410 -12.73 -0.86 11.38
CA HIS A 410 -12.91 -1.99 10.46
C HIS A 410 -11.61 -2.78 10.27
N LYS A 411 -10.45 -2.12 10.21
CA LYS A 411 -9.15 -2.82 10.21
C LYS A 411 -8.98 -3.66 11.49
N ILE A 412 -9.20 -3.06 12.66
CA ILE A 412 -9.11 -3.77 13.96
C ILE A 412 -10.09 -4.95 14.01
N PHE A 413 -11.31 -4.77 13.50
CA PHE A 413 -12.32 -5.81 13.42
C PHE A 413 -11.90 -6.99 12.52
N VAL A 414 -11.31 -6.70 11.36
CA VAL A 414 -10.73 -7.73 10.46
C VAL A 414 -9.56 -8.45 11.14
N ASP A 415 -8.66 -7.72 11.81
CA ASP A 415 -7.54 -8.30 12.55
C ASP A 415 -8.01 -9.21 13.70
N VAL A 416 -9.04 -8.80 14.45
CA VAL A 416 -9.70 -9.60 15.51
C VAL A 416 -10.38 -10.84 14.94
N ARG A 417 -11.12 -10.70 13.83
CA ARG A 417 -11.78 -11.82 13.15
C ARG A 417 -10.76 -12.87 12.70
N ILE A 418 -9.67 -12.46 12.03
CA ILE A 418 -8.58 -13.35 11.61
C ILE A 418 -7.92 -14.01 12.83
N GLY A 419 -7.73 -13.25 13.91
CA GLY A 419 -7.25 -13.78 15.19
C GLY A 419 -8.15 -14.89 15.76
N LEU A 420 -9.48 -14.72 15.72
CA LEU A 420 -10.46 -15.72 16.18
C LEU A 420 -10.55 -16.93 15.24
N GLU A 421 -10.52 -16.74 13.91
CA GLU A 421 -10.42 -17.81 12.92
C GLU A 421 -9.17 -18.68 13.20
N HIS A 422 -8.01 -18.06 13.45
CA HIS A 422 -6.78 -18.77 13.82
C HIS A 422 -6.82 -19.41 15.22
N LEU A 423 -7.47 -18.79 16.21
CA LEU A 423 -7.54 -19.31 17.58
C LEU A 423 -8.44 -20.55 17.65
N CYS A 424 -9.66 -20.47 17.12
CA CYS A 424 -10.58 -21.60 17.18
C CYS A 424 -10.12 -22.75 16.26
N ALA A 425 -9.43 -22.47 15.14
CA ALA A 425 -8.74 -23.50 14.34
C ALA A 425 -7.60 -24.24 15.09
N ARG A 426 -7.00 -23.62 16.13
CA ARG A 426 -6.03 -24.30 17.02
C ARG A 426 -6.69 -25.01 18.22
N LEU A 427 -7.86 -24.55 18.68
CA LEU A 427 -8.54 -25.06 19.89
C LEU A 427 -9.53 -26.21 19.61
N ASP A 428 -10.11 -26.25 18.41
CA ASP A 428 -10.94 -27.36 17.94
C ASP A 428 -10.75 -27.61 16.43
N PRO A 429 -9.63 -28.26 16.02
CA PRO A 429 -9.37 -28.57 14.62
C PRO A 429 -10.37 -29.57 13.99
N ALA A 430 -11.32 -30.12 14.76
CA ALA A 430 -12.42 -30.92 14.23
C ALA A 430 -13.61 -30.08 13.74
N ARG A 431 -13.65 -28.77 14.05
CA ARG A 431 -14.72 -27.82 13.65
C ARG A 431 -14.24 -26.79 12.61
N HIS A 432 -13.62 -27.27 11.54
CA HIS A 432 -13.05 -26.40 10.50
C HIS A 432 -14.09 -25.58 9.70
N ASP A 433 -15.38 -25.93 9.78
CA ASP A 433 -16.47 -25.28 9.05
C ASP A 433 -17.04 -24.01 9.74
N TRP A 434 -16.46 -23.58 10.86
CA TRP A 434 -16.86 -22.35 11.56
C TRP A 434 -16.37 -21.09 10.85
N THR A 435 -17.09 -20.68 9.80
CA THR A 435 -16.90 -19.37 9.16
C THR A 435 -17.29 -18.24 10.10
N VAL A 436 -16.31 -17.45 10.55
CA VAL A 436 -16.55 -16.32 11.45
C VAL A 436 -17.22 -15.18 10.68
N THR A 437 -18.50 -14.95 10.96
CA THR A 437 -19.32 -13.84 10.45
C THR A 437 -19.44 -12.75 11.51
N GLU A 438 -19.96 -11.58 11.11
CA GLU A 438 -20.07 -10.42 12.01
C GLU A 438 -21.06 -10.69 13.15
N ASP A 439 -22.19 -11.37 12.86
CA ASP A 439 -23.20 -11.77 13.84
C ASP A 439 -22.68 -12.83 14.83
N ASN A 440 -21.90 -13.81 14.35
CA ASN A 440 -21.48 -14.97 15.13
C ASN A 440 -20.16 -14.72 15.90
N LEU A 441 -19.52 -13.55 15.74
CA LEU A 441 -18.19 -13.24 16.29
C LEU A 441 -18.12 -13.45 17.81
N VAL A 442 -19.17 -13.03 18.53
CA VAL A 442 -19.26 -13.12 20.00
C VAL A 442 -19.44 -14.57 20.44
N GLU A 443 -20.25 -15.36 19.75
CA GLU A 443 -20.46 -16.79 20.06
C GLU A 443 -19.18 -17.61 19.84
N VAL A 444 -18.46 -17.34 18.75
CA VAL A 444 -17.16 -17.96 18.47
C VAL A 444 -16.13 -17.59 19.54
N MET A 445 -16.10 -16.33 19.97
CA MET A 445 -15.22 -15.87 21.05
C MET A 445 -15.53 -16.57 22.38
N GLN A 446 -16.80 -16.61 22.81
CA GLN A 446 -17.24 -17.31 24.02
C GLN A 446 -16.96 -18.82 23.97
N HIS A 447 -17.02 -19.44 22.79
CA HIS A 447 -16.66 -20.84 22.61
C HIS A 447 -15.14 -21.07 22.71
N CYS A 448 -14.34 -20.24 22.05
CA CYS A 448 -12.88 -20.22 22.14
C CYS A 448 -12.44 -20.05 23.63
N GLU A 449 -13.07 -19.13 24.36
CA GLU A 449 -12.91 -18.91 25.80
C GLU A 449 -13.30 -20.15 26.63
N SER A 450 -14.53 -20.63 26.49
CA SER A 450 -15.03 -21.85 27.16
C SER A 450 -14.17 -23.09 26.91
N ARG A 451 -13.46 -23.13 25.77
CA ARG A 451 -12.53 -24.22 25.40
C ARG A 451 -11.16 -24.02 26.05
N LEU A 452 -10.66 -22.78 26.11
CA LEU A 452 -9.44 -22.43 26.86
C LEU A 452 -9.60 -22.72 28.35
N GLU A 453 -10.71 -22.34 28.98
CA GLU A 453 -10.99 -22.64 30.39
C GLU A 453 -10.96 -24.15 30.67
N LYS A 454 -11.62 -24.96 29.82
CA LYS A 454 -11.62 -26.43 29.96
C LYS A 454 -10.23 -27.03 29.79
N LEU A 455 -9.41 -26.48 28.89
CA LEU A 455 -8.02 -26.90 28.72
C LEU A 455 -7.15 -26.51 29.94
N LEU A 456 -7.31 -25.28 30.46
CA LEU A 456 -6.62 -24.81 31.67
C LEU A 456 -7.02 -25.64 32.90
N ALA A 457 -8.31 -25.92 33.10
CA ALA A 457 -8.80 -26.79 34.17
C ALA A 457 -8.25 -28.22 34.04
N SER A 458 -8.26 -28.80 32.83
CA SER A 458 -7.69 -30.14 32.60
C SER A 458 -6.18 -30.20 32.88
N ARG A 459 -5.46 -29.10 32.62
CA ARG A 459 -4.02 -28.97 32.91
C ARG A 459 -3.74 -28.67 34.38
N GLY A 460 -4.66 -28.03 35.11
CA GLY A 460 -4.59 -27.86 36.56
C GLY A 460 -4.74 -29.18 37.34
N GLY A 461 -5.36 -30.20 36.73
CA GLY A 461 -5.46 -31.55 37.29
C GLY A 461 -4.27 -32.48 36.99
N ALA A 462 -3.33 -32.07 36.14
CA ALA A 462 -2.15 -32.85 35.77
C ALA A 462 -0.88 -32.22 36.37
N HIS A 463 -0.14 -33.00 37.16
CA HIS A 463 0.89 -32.47 38.06
C HIS A 463 2.08 -31.75 37.40
N ALA A 464 2.78 -30.99 38.24
CA ALA A 464 4.07 -30.36 37.95
C ALA A 464 5.14 -31.34 37.43
N SER A 465 6.23 -30.76 36.91
CA SER A 465 7.42 -31.38 36.30
C SER A 465 7.28 -31.88 34.86
N ALA A 466 7.71 -31.04 33.91
CA ALA A 466 8.39 -31.42 32.67
C ALA A 466 9.04 -30.16 32.04
N GLY A 467 10.10 -30.35 31.25
CA GLY A 467 10.97 -29.29 30.75
C GLY A 467 10.29 -28.13 30.00
N ALA A 468 10.99 -26.98 29.99
CA ALA A 468 10.60 -25.84 29.17
C ALA A 468 10.60 -26.23 27.67
N PRO A 469 9.51 -25.98 26.92
CA PRO A 469 9.48 -26.25 25.49
C PRO A 469 10.30 -25.20 24.75
N ASP A 470 11.18 -25.66 23.86
CA ASP A 470 11.93 -24.77 22.96
C ASP A 470 10.97 -24.07 21.99
N LEU A 471 10.76 -22.78 22.20
CA LEU A 471 9.87 -21.92 21.42
C LEU A 471 10.54 -21.49 20.10
N SER A 472 10.87 -22.47 19.26
CA SER A 472 11.24 -22.19 17.87
C SER A 472 10.12 -21.40 17.19
N THR A 473 10.45 -20.21 16.69
CA THR A 473 9.47 -19.23 16.25
C THR A 473 8.89 -19.57 14.88
N ALA A 474 7.82 -20.37 14.90
CA ALA A 474 7.03 -20.68 13.72
C ALA A 474 6.57 -19.39 13.00
N LYS A 475 6.80 -19.32 11.69
CA LYS A 475 6.58 -18.15 10.83
C LYS A 475 5.11 -17.71 10.67
N SER A 476 4.19 -18.32 11.40
CA SER A 476 2.74 -18.07 11.40
C SER A 476 2.24 -17.31 12.65
N ASN A 477 3.11 -17.00 13.61
CA ASN A 477 2.74 -16.21 14.78
C ASN A 477 2.74 -14.71 14.43
N LEU A 478 1.67 -14.24 13.76
CA LEU A 478 1.45 -12.81 13.54
C LEU A 478 1.11 -12.15 14.90
N ARG A 479 2.12 -11.56 15.54
CA ARG A 479 1.94 -10.79 16.78
C ARG A 479 1.04 -9.60 16.47
N VAL A 480 -0.15 -9.57 17.07
CA VAL A 480 -1.04 -8.40 17.03
C VAL A 480 -0.26 -7.21 17.57
N ARG A 481 0.09 -6.28 16.68
CA ARG A 481 0.63 -4.99 17.07
C ARG A 481 -0.54 -4.12 17.50
N LEU A 482 -0.77 -4.11 18.81
CA LEU A 482 -1.29 -2.90 19.45
C LEU A 482 -0.15 -1.88 19.37
N ASP A 483 -0.09 -1.15 18.27
CA ASP A 483 0.83 -0.02 18.10
C ASP A 483 0.44 1.02 19.14
N ALA A 484 1.25 1.11 20.20
CA ALA A 484 1.02 2.01 21.32
C ALA A 484 1.41 3.44 20.93
N GLU A 485 0.50 4.36 21.24
CA GLU A 485 0.63 5.82 21.33
C GLU A 485 2.06 6.38 21.12
N GLU A 486 2.39 6.67 19.86
CA GLU A 486 3.31 7.76 19.54
C GLU A 486 2.46 8.97 19.15
N ASP A 487 2.40 9.98 20.02
CA ASP A 487 1.88 11.31 19.70
C ASP A 487 2.83 12.01 18.71
N THR A 488 2.78 11.58 17.44
CA THR A 488 3.31 12.39 16.35
C THR A 488 2.38 13.59 16.17
N VAL A 489 2.76 14.70 16.80
CA VAL A 489 2.33 16.03 16.38
C VAL A 489 2.77 16.18 14.91
N VAL A 490 1.83 15.93 14.01
CA VAL A 490 2.00 16.25 12.60
C VAL A 490 2.04 17.77 12.53
N GLU A 491 3.23 18.33 12.29
CA GLU A 491 3.40 19.76 12.05
C GLU A 491 2.56 20.22 10.85
N GLU A 492 2.45 21.53 10.69
CA GLU A 492 1.72 22.18 9.60
C GLU A 492 2.41 21.93 8.24
N ASP A 493 2.25 20.71 7.71
CA ASP A 493 2.58 20.36 6.33
C ASP A 493 1.63 21.10 5.39
N ARG A 494 2.09 22.32 5.10
CA ARG A 494 1.68 23.34 4.13
C ARG A 494 0.66 22.86 3.09
N GLU A 495 -0.24 23.77 2.77
CA GLU A 495 -1.05 23.77 1.55
C GLU A 495 -0.16 23.62 0.30
N VAL A 496 0.11 22.38 -0.10
CA VAL A 496 0.52 22.06 -1.45
C VAL A 496 -0.75 22.11 -2.28
N GLU A 497 -1.04 23.30 -2.81
CA GLU A 497 -1.88 23.44 -3.99
C GLU A 497 -1.30 22.49 -5.06
N GLY A 498 -1.93 21.32 -5.23
CA GLY A 498 -1.65 20.48 -6.36
C GLY A 498 -1.94 21.30 -7.62
N PRO A 499 -1.05 21.32 -8.62
CA PRO A 499 -1.29 22.12 -9.82
C PRO A 499 -2.62 21.65 -10.41
N GLU A 500 -3.56 22.60 -10.59
CA GLU A 500 -4.84 22.31 -11.22
C GLU A 500 -4.57 21.58 -12.54
N GLU A 501 -5.25 20.47 -12.80
CA GLU A 501 -5.12 19.75 -14.06
C GLU A 501 -5.77 20.58 -15.18
N ASP A 502 -4.99 21.54 -15.67
CA ASP A 502 -5.24 22.44 -16.79
C ASP A 502 -5.73 21.61 -17.98
N VAL A 503 -7.06 21.53 -18.15
CA VAL A 503 -7.75 20.57 -19.04
C VAL A 503 -7.31 20.85 -20.47
N LEU A 504 -6.33 20.08 -20.94
CA LEU A 504 -5.53 20.41 -22.10
C LEU A 504 -6.40 20.71 -23.32
N ASP A 505 -6.34 21.98 -23.74
CA ASP A 505 -7.07 22.49 -24.90
C ASP A 505 -7.06 21.52 -26.08
N ARG A 506 -8.21 21.42 -26.76
CA ARG A 506 -8.41 20.51 -27.92
C ARG A 506 -7.38 20.73 -29.05
N THR A 507 -6.70 21.88 -29.07
CA THR A 507 -5.56 22.22 -29.94
C THR A 507 -4.24 21.63 -29.42
N ARG A 508 -3.90 21.82 -28.13
CA ARG A 508 -2.72 21.22 -27.48
C ARG A 508 -2.75 19.69 -27.53
N LEU A 509 -3.91 19.10 -27.22
CA LEU A 509 -4.11 17.64 -27.26
C LEU A 509 -3.88 17.05 -28.67
N LYS A 510 -4.31 17.76 -29.72
CA LYS A 510 -4.00 17.39 -31.12
C LYS A 510 -2.51 17.52 -31.44
N SER A 511 -1.83 18.57 -30.96
CA SER A 511 -0.39 18.76 -31.18
C SER A 511 0.43 17.62 -30.57
N LEU A 512 0.12 17.26 -29.31
CA LEU A 512 0.75 16.13 -28.61
C LEU A 512 0.54 14.79 -29.32
N ASN A 513 -0.66 14.55 -29.84
CA ASN A 513 -0.97 13.33 -30.60
C ASN A 513 -0.22 13.27 -31.95
N ASN A 514 -0.12 14.41 -32.65
CA ASN A 514 0.66 14.49 -33.90
C ASN A 514 2.16 14.26 -33.63
N GLU A 515 2.73 14.87 -32.58
CA GLU A 515 4.12 14.61 -32.17
C GLU A 515 4.38 13.14 -31.82
N LEU A 516 3.42 12.45 -31.20
CA LEU A 516 3.52 11.02 -30.92
C LEU A 516 3.52 10.19 -32.21
N LEU A 517 2.66 10.51 -33.18
CA LEU A 517 2.64 9.88 -34.50
C LEU A 517 3.93 10.11 -35.28
N GLU A 518 4.49 11.32 -35.27
CA GLU A 518 5.80 11.60 -35.89
C GLU A 518 6.93 10.81 -35.20
N LYS A 519 6.92 10.70 -33.86
CA LYS A 519 7.89 9.89 -33.11
C LYS A 519 7.75 8.39 -33.38
N GLU A 520 6.53 7.89 -33.64
CA GLU A 520 6.26 6.53 -34.11
C GLU A 520 6.76 6.31 -35.55
N GLU A 521 6.51 7.27 -36.46
CA GLU A 521 7.01 7.21 -37.83
C GLU A 521 8.54 7.23 -37.90
N VAL A 522 9.20 8.10 -37.13
CA VAL A 522 10.66 8.13 -37.04
C VAL A 522 11.21 6.82 -36.48
N LYS A 523 10.55 6.20 -35.49
CA LYS A 523 10.89 4.84 -35.00
C LYS A 523 10.70 3.77 -36.09
N ARG A 524 9.62 3.83 -36.89
CA ARG A 524 9.39 2.91 -38.03
C ARG A 524 10.46 3.09 -39.10
N ARG A 525 10.73 4.33 -39.55
CA ARG A 525 11.77 4.64 -40.54
C ARG A 525 13.15 4.18 -40.07
N ARG A 526 13.49 4.36 -38.79
CA ARG A 526 14.74 3.84 -38.20
C ARG A 526 14.81 2.31 -38.11
N ARG A 527 13.68 1.60 -37.99
CA ARG A 527 13.65 0.13 -38.07
C ARG A 527 13.76 -0.38 -39.50
N VAL A 528 13.18 0.32 -40.47
CA VAL A 528 13.28 -0.03 -41.90
C VAL A 528 14.65 0.28 -42.48
N GLY A 529 15.34 1.33 -42.00
CA GLY A 529 16.73 1.65 -42.37
C GLY A 529 17.80 0.89 -41.56
N ALA A 530 17.43 -0.17 -40.85
CA ALA A 530 18.32 -1.02 -40.04
C ALA A 530 18.14 -2.51 -40.36
N ALA A 531 17.55 -2.81 -41.52
CA ALA A 531 17.35 -4.13 -42.13
C ALA A 531 17.73 -4.04 -43.62
#